data_AF-G4TFS8-F1
#
_entry.id   AF-G4TFS8-F1
#
_cell.length_a   1.000
_cell.length_b   1.000
_cell.length_c   1.000
_cell.angle_alpha   90.00
_cell.angle_beta   90.00
_cell.angle_gamma   90.00
#
_symmetry.space_group_name_H-M   'P 1'
#
loop_
_entity.id
_entity.type
_entity.pdbx_description
1 polymer ?
#
loop_
_entity_poly.entity_id
_entity_poly.type
_entity_poly.pdbx_seq_one_letter_code
_entity_poly.pdbx_strand_id
1 'polypeptide(L)'
;MSSLDPIPDDHRPLKLANLLFLTLCSAPDQSHLLTAPKLQRLTYYFWGLREFYTRPIDFHGEQWPELLHLDLLLYHELRVNFHGRFMLCKLTLRYPAGVASICYQMALHPGLFPVLQELYLMSPPEWDILCIMLEKRLVARTKGVKGLTRLYVGYVAPDIRHLIQTILNGQISERGSNYELSFLRISESLCDNTM
;
A
#
# COMPACT_ATOMS: atom_id res chain seq x y z
N MET A 1 -6.68 -23.27 -45.48
CA MET A 1 -6.49 -22.23 -44.45
C MET A 1 -6.60 -22.93 -43.11
N SER A 2 -5.45 -23.25 -42.51
CA SER A 2 -5.35 -24.04 -41.29
C SER A 2 -5.70 -23.16 -40.09
N SER A 3 -6.66 -23.61 -39.27
CA SER A 3 -6.95 -23.03 -37.96
C SER A 3 -5.79 -23.35 -37.02
N LEU A 4 -5.15 -22.29 -36.50
CA LEU A 4 -4.25 -22.41 -35.36
C LEU A 4 -5.12 -22.63 -34.12
N ASP A 5 -5.12 -23.85 -33.60
CA ASP A 5 -5.67 -24.12 -32.27
C ASP A 5 -4.88 -23.34 -31.22
N PRO A 6 -5.55 -22.72 -30.23
CA PRO A 6 -4.86 -22.04 -29.14
C PRO A 6 -4.10 -23.07 -28.30
N ILE A 7 -2.82 -22.81 -28.08
CA ILE A 7 -1.96 -23.59 -27.17
C ILE A 7 -2.60 -23.52 -25.78
N PRO A 8 -2.87 -24.65 -25.10
CA PRO A 8 -3.42 -24.62 -23.75
C PRO A 8 -2.36 -24.08 -22.79
N ASP A 9 -2.66 -22.93 -22.19
CA ASP A 9 -1.86 -22.27 -21.17
C ASP A 9 -2.01 -23.05 -19.85
N ASP A 10 -1.38 -24.23 -19.74
CA ASP A 10 -1.35 -25.07 -18.53
C ASP A 10 -0.36 -24.47 -17.51
N HIS A 11 -0.56 -23.20 -17.16
CA HIS A 11 0.20 -22.52 -16.12
C HIS A 11 -0.37 -22.91 -14.75
N ARG A 12 -0.05 -24.13 -14.30
CA ARG A 12 -0.33 -24.54 -12.92
C ARG A 12 0.41 -23.61 -11.97
N PRO A 13 -0.26 -23.08 -10.93
CA PRO A 13 0.39 -22.18 -9.98
C PRO A 13 1.54 -22.92 -9.27
N LEU A 14 2.71 -22.29 -9.27
CA LEU A 14 3.89 -22.79 -8.57
C LEU A 14 3.60 -22.76 -7.07
N LYS A 15 3.53 -23.94 -6.45
CA LYS A 15 3.25 -24.10 -5.02
C LYS A 15 4.54 -24.26 -4.22
N LEU A 16 4.89 -23.25 -3.44
CA LEU A 16 6.10 -23.22 -2.60
C LEU A 16 5.74 -23.42 -1.12
N ALA A 17 5.49 -24.68 -0.74
CA ALA A 17 4.80 -25.02 0.53
C ALA A 17 5.53 -24.63 1.83
N ASN A 18 6.86 -24.51 1.81
CA ASN A 18 7.66 -24.21 3.01
C ASN A 18 8.45 -22.89 2.89
N LEU A 19 8.15 -22.07 1.88
CA LEU A 19 8.85 -20.82 1.69
C LEU A 19 8.35 -19.78 2.69
N LEU A 20 9.26 -19.26 3.53
CA LEU A 20 8.95 -18.24 4.54
C LEU A 20 9.21 -16.82 4.03
N PHE A 21 10.19 -16.67 3.13
CA PHE A 21 10.65 -15.39 2.60
C PHE A 21 10.76 -15.49 1.09
N LEU A 22 10.24 -14.48 0.39
CA LEU A 22 10.34 -14.41 -1.06
C LEU A 22 10.61 -13.00 -1.51
N THR A 23 11.53 -12.89 -2.47
CA THR A 23 11.72 -11.69 -3.27
C THR A 23 11.29 -11.99 -4.70
N LEU A 24 10.29 -11.27 -5.18
CA LEU A 24 9.83 -11.35 -6.56
C LEU A 24 10.31 -10.12 -7.32
N CYS A 25 11.02 -10.37 -8.42
CA CYS A 25 11.26 -9.39 -9.47
C CYS A 25 10.52 -9.92 -10.69
N SER A 26 9.33 -9.39 -10.95
CA SER A 26 8.40 -10.02 -11.91
C SER A 26 7.66 -8.98 -12.73
N ALA A 27 7.18 -9.41 -13.90
CA ALA A 27 6.11 -8.73 -14.63
C ALA A 27 4.82 -8.66 -13.78
N PRO A 28 3.90 -7.72 -14.04
CA PRO A 28 2.76 -7.42 -13.16
C PRO A 28 1.72 -8.55 -13.13
N ASP A 29 1.78 -9.47 -14.10
CA ASP A 29 0.77 -10.49 -14.37
C ASP A 29 1.18 -11.91 -13.93
N GLN A 30 2.21 -12.07 -13.09
CA GLN A 30 2.63 -13.42 -12.64
C GLN A 30 2.48 -13.66 -11.14
N SER A 31 2.04 -12.65 -10.37
CA SER A 31 1.79 -12.82 -8.94
C SER A 31 0.72 -13.89 -8.68
N HIS A 32 -0.27 -13.99 -9.56
CA HIS A 32 -1.35 -14.96 -9.44
C HIS A 32 -0.94 -16.42 -9.66
N LEU A 33 0.20 -16.63 -10.32
CA LEU A 33 0.76 -17.95 -10.59
C LEU A 33 1.54 -18.52 -9.42
N LEU A 34 1.60 -17.83 -8.28
CA LEU A 34 2.38 -18.27 -7.13
C LEU A 34 1.50 -18.44 -5.89
N THR A 35 1.56 -19.63 -5.28
CA THR A 35 0.95 -19.88 -3.97
C THR A 35 2.01 -20.33 -2.97
N ALA A 36 2.07 -19.65 -1.82
CA ALA A 36 3.05 -19.95 -0.79
C ALA A 36 2.38 -19.78 0.59
N PRO A 37 1.71 -20.83 1.11
CA PRO A 37 0.82 -20.70 2.27
C PRO A 37 1.54 -20.28 3.55
N LYS A 38 2.81 -20.68 3.72
CA LYS A 38 3.65 -20.34 4.87
C LYS A 38 4.49 -19.07 4.67
N LEU A 39 4.26 -18.34 3.58
CA LEU A 39 5.05 -17.14 3.29
C LEU A 39 4.72 -16.05 4.29
N GLN A 40 5.71 -15.65 5.08
CA GLN A 40 5.57 -14.62 6.10
C GLN A 40 6.05 -13.25 5.62
N ARG A 41 7.00 -13.23 4.67
CA ARG A 41 7.53 -12.00 4.11
C ARG A 41 7.65 -12.07 2.60
N LEU A 42 7.05 -11.09 1.94
CA LEU A 42 7.15 -10.88 0.52
C LEU A 42 7.79 -9.51 0.27
N THR A 43 8.77 -9.49 -0.62
CA THR A 43 9.22 -8.25 -1.22
C THR A 43 9.00 -8.32 -2.72
N TYR A 44 8.22 -7.38 -3.24
CA TYR A 44 7.80 -7.36 -4.63
C TYR A 44 8.39 -6.12 -5.30
N TYR A 45 9.21 -6.36 -6.31
CA TYR A 45 9.91 -5.36 -7.09
C TYR A 45 9.39 -5.39 -8.53
N PHE A 46 8.94 -4.25 -9.03
CA PHE A 46 8.47 -4.11 -10.40
C PHE A 46 9.21 -2.99 -11.14
N TRP A 47 9.93 -3.35 -12.20
CA TRP A 47 10.77 -2.46 -12.99
C TRP A 47 10.30 -2.51 -14.46
N GLY A 48 9.06 -2.15 -14.73
CA GLY A 48 8.52 -2.10 -16.10
C GLY A 48 8.46 -0.68 -16.63
N LEU A 49 8.72 -0.50 -17.93
CA LEU A 49 8.63 0.79 -18.61
C LEU A 49 7.17 1.28 -18.69
N ARG A 50 6.97 2.60 -18.57
CA ARG A 50 5.66 3.29 -18.50
C ARG A 50 4.69 2.92 -19.64
N GLU A 51 5.21 2.49 -20.78
CA GLU A 51 4.45 2.28 -22.02
C GLU A 51 3.75 0.92 -22.12
N PHE A 52 4.08 -0.05 -21.25
CA PHE A 52 3.62 -1.43 -21.45
C PHE A 52 2.58 -1.94 -20.44
N TYR A 53 2.28 -1.19 -19.38
CA TYR A 53 1.45 -1.73 -18.29
C TYR A 53 0.49 -0.69 -17.70
N THR A 54 -0.75 -0.69 -18.21
CA THR A 54 -1.90 0.01 -17.60
C THR A 54 -2.68 -0.88 -16.64
N ARG A 55 -2.37 -2.17 -16.59
CA ARG A 55 -3.10 -3.12 -15.74
C ARG A 55 -2.65 -2.99 -14.28
N PRO A 56 -3.60 -2.96 -13.35
CA PRO A 56 -3.26 -2.99 -11.93
C PRO A 56 -2.61 -4.32 -11.57
N ILE A 57 -1.78 -4.31 -10.53
CA ILE A 57 -1.28 -5.53 -9.91
C ILE A 57 -2.27 -5.95 -8.83
N ASP A 58 -2.83 -7.14 -8.96
CA ASP A 58 -3.78 -7.70 -8.01
C ASP A 58 -3.06 -8.63 -7.03
N PHE A 59 -3.21 -8.35 -5.73
CA PHE A 59 -2.76 -9.21 -4.64
C PHE A 59 -3.98 -9.87 -4.02
N HIS A 60 -3.98 -11.20 -3.89
CA HIS A 60 -5.07 -11.95 -3.27
C HIS A 60 -4.60 -12.54 -1.94
N GLY A 61 -5.31 -12.24 -0.84
CA GLY A 61 -4.92 -12.69 0.51
C GLY A 61 -4.83 -14.22 0.64
N GLU A 62 -5.60 -14.95 -0.17
CA GLU A 62 -5.63 -16.41 -0.21
C GLU A 62 -4.33 -17.04 -0.72
N GLN A 63 -3.51 -16.30 -1.47
CA GLN A 63 -2.22 -16.80 -2.00
C GLN A 63 -1.17 -16.93 -0.89
N TRP A 64 -1.25 -16.05 0.12
CA TRP A 64 -0.30 -15.92 1.21
C TRP A 64 -1.02 -15.65 2.53
N PRO A 65 -1.79 -16.62 3.06
CA PRO A 65 -2.60 -16.46 4.28
C PRO A 65 -1.78 -16.12 5.52
N GLU A 66 -0.51 -16.55 5.59
CA GLU A 66 0.40 -16.25 6.70
C GLU A 66 1.27 -15.01 6.46
N LEU A 67 1.00 -14.22 5.41
CA LEU A 67 1.82 -13.05 5.09
C LEU A 67 1.70 -11.98 6.16
N LEU A 68 2.83 -11.71 6.82
CA LEU A 68 2.95 -10.72 7.88
C LEU A 68 3.59 -9.42 7.37
N HIS A 69 4.56 -9.53 6.47
CA HIS A 69 5.38 -8.40 6.00
C HIS A 69 5.34 -8.29 4.49
N LEU A 70 4.98 -7.10 4.00
CA LEU A 70 5.00 -6.79 2.57
C LEU A 70 5.81 -5.53 2.32
N ASP A 71 6.78 -5.60 1.40
CA ASP A 71 7.54 -4.46 0.91
C ASP A 71 7.33 -4.35 -0.62
N LEU A 72 6.79 -3.22 -1.06
CA LEU A 72 6.42 -2.94 -2.44
C LEU A 72 7.31 -1.86 -3.04
N LEU A 73 8.07 -2.25 -4.05
CA LEU A 73 8.91 -1.39 -4.86
C LEU A 73 8.37 -1.34 -6.28
N LEU A 74 7.38 -0.47 -6.48
CA LEU A 74 6.61 -0.35 -7.70
C LEU A 74 6.96 0.95 -8.43
N TYR A 75 7.80 0.86 -9.45
CA TYR A 75 8.10 2.02 -10.27
C TYR A 75 6.88 2.39 -11.14
N HIS A 76 6.68 3.68 -11.41
CA HIS A 76 5.58 4.24 -12.22
C HIS A 76 4.18 4.23 -11.58
N GLU A 77 3.17 4.75 -12.31
CA GLU A 77 1.78 4.95 -11.88
C GLU A 77 0.96 3.64 -11.74
N LEU A 78 1.62 2.55 -11.33
CA LEU A 78 0.96 1.27 -11.17
C LEU A 78 0.00 1.31 -10.00
N ARG A 79 -1.25 1.00 -10.32
CA ARG A 79 -2.28 0.73 -9.33
C ARG A 79 -2.06 -0.67 -8.78
N VAL A 80 -2.19 -0.80 -7.47
CA VAL A 80 -2.15 -2.10 -6.81
C VAL A 80 -3.45 -2.28 -6.09
N ASN A 81 -4.15 -3.38 -6.35
CA ASN A 81 -5.37 -3.71 -5.65
C ASN A 81 -5.12 -4.89 -4.72
N PHE A 82 -5.67 -4.79 -3.52
CA PHE A 82 -5.69 -5.88 -2.56
C PHE A 82 -7.09 -6.46 -2.49
N HIS A 83 -7.20 -7.75 -2.79
CA HIS A 83 -8.44 -8.50 -2.76
C HIS A 83 -8.46 -9.43 -1.55
N GLY A 84 -9.53 -9.33 -0.77
CA GLY A 84 -9.69 -10.09 0.47
C GLY A 84 -9.00 -9.44 1.67
N ARG A 85 -8.90 -10.22 2.76
CA ARG A 85 -8.37 -9.75 4.05
C ARG A 85 -6.94 -10.20 4.23
N PHE A 86 -6.05 -9.27 4.54
CA PHE A 86 -4.62 -9.52 4.73
C PHE A 86 -4.23 -9.36 6.20
N MET A 87 -3.57 -10.35 6.78
CA MET A 87 -3.08 -10.30 8.16
C MET A 87 -1.70 -9.65 8.28
N LEU A 88 -1.43 -8.64 7.45
CA LEU A 88 -0.16 -7.91 7.44
C LEU A 88 0.02 -7.13 8.75
N CYS A 89 1.17 -7.32 9.39
CA CYS A 89 1.65 -6.54 10.53
C CYS A 89 2.47 -5.33 10.07
N LYS A 90 3.21 -5.47 8.96
CA LYS A 90 4.08 -4.43 8.39
C LYS A 90 3.87 -4.28 6.89
N LEU A 91 3.74 -3.02 6.44
CA LEU A 91 3.66 -2.65 5.04
C LEU A 91 4.68 -1.55 4.73
N THR A 92 5.49 -1.77 3.70
CA THR A 92 6.46 -0.78 3.19
C THR A 92 6.12 -0.45 1.74
N LEU A 93 5.99 0.84 1.44
CA LEU A 93 5.65 1.37 0.12
C LEU A 93 6.72 2.39 -0.27
N ARG A 94 7.33 2.21 -1.44
CA ARG A 94 8.48 3.04 -1.82
C ARG A 94 8.22 4.16 -2.81
N TYR A 95 7.19 4.04 -3.64
CA TYR A 95 6.93 4.97 -4.73
C TYR A 95 5.61 5.73 -4.56
N PRO A 96 5.51 6.98 -5.06
CA PRO A 96 4.36 7.85 -4.79
C PRO A 96 3.02 7.27 -5.22
N ALA A 97 2.94 6.68 -6.42
CA ALA A 97 1.69 6.12 -6.94
C ALA A 97 1.17 4.95 -6.08
N GLY A 98 2.09 4.07 -5.65
CA GLY A 98 1.76 2.99 -4.74
C GLY A 98 1.31 3.52 -3.37
N VAL A 99 2.00 4.53 -2.83
CA VAL A 99 1.60 5.18 -1.57
C VAL A 99 0.18 5.73 -1.65
N ALA A 100 -0.11 6.55 -2.67
CA ALA A 100 -1.43 7.16 -2.84
C ALA A 100 -2.54 6.11 -3.03
N SER A 101 -2.33 5.12 -3.91
CA SER A 101 -3.29 4.04 -4.18
C SER A 101 -3.64 3.26 -2.91
N ILE A 102 -2.63 2.92 -2.10
CA ILE A 102 -2.83 2.13 -0.89
C ILE A 102 -3.44 2.93 0.23
N CYS A 103 -3.01 4.18 0.45
CA CYS A 103 -3.66 5.07 1.41
C CYS A 103 -5.15 5.24 1.06
N TYR A 104 -5.47 5.41 -0.23
CA TYR A 104 -6.84 5.49 -0.71
C TYR A 104 -7.65 4.21 -0.44
N GLN A 105 -7.11 3.04 -0.74
CA GLN A 105 -7.79 1.76 -0.47
C GLN A 105 -8.01 1.52 1.03
N MET A 106 -7.03 1.85 1.86
CA MET A 106 -7.19 1.77 3.32
C MET A 106 -8.20 2.79 3.86
N ALA A 107 -8.34 3.95 3.20
CA ALA A 107 -9.39 4.92 3.51
C ALA A 107 -10.79 4.42 3.08
N LEU A 108 -10.91 3.70 1.96
CA LEU A 108 -12.18 3.10 1.56
C LEU A 108 -12.54 1.90 2.43
N HIS A 109 -11.54 1.07 2.76
CA HIS A 109 -11.70 -0.19 3.47
C HIS A 109 -10.72 -0.27 4.66
N PRO A 110 -11.03 0.36 5.82
CA PRO A 110 -10.14 0.37 6.98
C PRO A 110 -9.79 -1.02 7.53
N GLY A 111 -10.62 -2.02 7.24
CA GLY A 111 -10.42 -3.43 7.60
C GLY A 111 -9.57 -4.25 6.64
N LEU A 112 -9.06 -3.65 5.55
CA LEU A 112 -8.23 -4.33 4.55
C LEU A 112 -6.99 -4.99 5.17
N PHE A 113 -6.34 -4.25 6.08
CA PHE A 113 -5.20 -4.72 6.88
C PHE A 113 -5.53 -4.57 8.37
N PRO A 114 -6.35 -5.44 8.97
CA PRO A 114 -6.90 -5.20 10.31
C PRO A 114 -5.86 -5.33 11.40
N VAL A 115 -4.75 -6.03 11.18
CA VAL A 115 -3.68 -6.21 12.16
C VAL A 115 -2.43 -5.36 11.87
N LEU A 116 -2.47 -4.50 10.86
CA LEU A 116 -1.35 -3.63 10.50
C LEU A 116 -1.03 -2.68 11.65
N GLN A 117 0.24 -2.68 12.04
CA GLN A 117 0.77 -1.86 13.14
C GLN A 117 1.94 -0.99 12.68
N GLU A 118 2.63 -1.37 11.61
CA GLU A 118 3.74 -0.59 11.06
C GLU A 118 3.51 -0.26 9.58
N LEU A 119 3.48 1.04 9.27
CA LEU A 119 3.34 1.55 7.91
C LEU A 119 4.55 2.42 7.56
N TYR A 120 5.25 2.06 6.49
CA TYR A 120 6.44 2.77 6.03
C TYR A 120 6.19 3.31 4.63
N LEU A 121 6.09 4.64 4.52
CA LEU A 121 5.91 5.38 3.27
C LEU A 121 7.23 6.06 2.93
N MET A 122 8.03 5.47 2.03
CA MET A 122 9.32 6.05 1.61
C MET A 122 9.15 7.16 0.56
N SER A 123 7.91 7.42 0.14
CA SER A 123 7.52 8.58 -0.67
C SER A 123 6.45 9.38 0.07
N PRO A 124 6.42 10.72 -0.04
CA PRO A 124 5.39 11.54 0.55
C PRO A 124 3.99 11.11 0.05
N PRO A 125 3.02 10.88 0.95
CA PRO A 125 1.64 10.69 0.56
C PRO A 125 0.97 12.04 0.26
N GLU A 126 -0.20 11.98 -0.37
CA GLU A 126 -1.18 13.06 -0.24
C GLU A 126 -1.70 13.08 1.21
N TRP A 127 -1.50 14.21 1.90
CA TRP A 127 -1.69 14.27 3.36
C TRP A 127 -3.16 14.22 3.75
N ASP A 128 -4.05 14.74 2.92
CA ASP A 128 -5.50 14.65 3.12
C ASP A 128 -5.96 13.17 3.13
N ILE A 129 -5.54 12.38 2.14
CA ILE A 129 -5.85 10.95 2.04
C ILE A 129 -5.22 10.20 3.21
N LEU A 130 -3.98 10.51 3.59
CA LEU A 130 -3.35 9.90 4.76
C LEU A 130 -4.16 10.18 6.04
N CYS A 131 -4.55 11.43 6.29
CA CYS A 131 -5.33 11.80 7.46
C CYS A 131 -6.70 11.11 7.46
N ILE A 132 -7.43 11.14 6.34
CA ILE A 132 -8.71 10.42 6.17
C ILE A 132 -8.53 8.92 6.48
N MET A 133 -7.47 8.31 5.96
CA MET A 133 -7.18 6.90 6.21
C MET A 133 -6.97 6.62 7.69
N LEU A 134 -6.15 7.43 8.37
CA LEU A 134 -5.86 7.29 9.80
C LEU A 134 -7.12 7.48 10.66
N GLU A 135 -7.94 8.50 10.37
CA GLU A 135 -9.21 8.77 11.05
C GLU A 135 -10.18 7.60 10.91
N LYS A 136 -10.38 7.11 9.68
CA LYS A 136 -11.28 5.99 9.44
C LYS A 136 -10.77 4.70 10.09
N ARG A 137 -9.46 4.49 10.10
CA ARG A 137 -8.84 3.37 10.81
C ARG A 137 -9.01 3.49 12.32
N LEU A 138 -8.92 4.68 12.88
CA LEU A 138 -9.20 4.96 14.28
C LEU A 138 -10.65 4.59 14.65
N VAL A 139 -11.63 5.02 13.87
CA VAL A 139 -13.05 4.65 14.08
C VAL A 139 -13.24 3.13 13.99
N ALA A 140 -12.58 2.49 13.03
CA ALA A 140 -12.65 1.04 12.83
C ALA A 140 -12.00 0.21 13.96
N ARG A 141 -11.29 0.84 14.92
CA ARG A 141 -10.76 0.12 16.10
C ARG A 141 -11.84 -0.58 16.91
N THR A 142 -13.01 0.02 16.98
CA THR A 142 -14.22 -0.57 17.61
C THR A 142 -14.68 -1.87 16.94
N LYS A 143 -14.24 -2.12 15.71
CA LYS A 143 -14.54 -3.32 14.90
C LYS A 143 -13.35 -4.27 14.78
N GLY A 144 -12.37 -4.15 15.68
CA GLY A 144 -11.21 -5.06 15.75
C GLY A 144 -10.04 -4.71 14.81
N VAL A 145 -10.01 -3.49 14.25
CA VAL A 145 -8.84 -2.99 13.52
C VAL A 145 -7.80 -2.44 14.50
N LYS A 146 -6.53 -2.85 14.39
CA LYS A 146 -5.45 -2.35 15.24
C LYS A 146 -5.03 -0.93 14.83
N GLY A 147 -4.70 -0.10 15.82
CA GLY A 147 -4.03 1.17 15.59
C GLY A 147 -2.61 0.97 15.05
N LEU A 148 -2.14 1.94 14.25
CA LEU A 148 -0.73 2.00 13.88
C LEU A 148 0.09 2.42 15.10
N THR A 149 1.16 1.68 15.35
CA THR A 149 2.15 1.99 16.39
C THR A 149 3.38 2.68 15.81
N ARG A 150 3.65 2.46 14.51
CA ARG A 150 4.73 3.10 13.77
C ARG A 150 4.20 3.57 12.42
N LEU A 151 4.35 4.87 12.16
CA LEU A 151 4.16 5.48 10.87
C LEU A 151 5.47 6.16 10.49
N TYR A 152 6.14 5.64 9.47
CA TYR A 152 7.30 6.28 8.88
C TYR A 152 6.85 7.00 7.61
N VAL A 153 7.06 8.29 7.58
CA VAL A 153 6.90 9.17 6.43
C VAL A 153 8.18 9.99 6.34
N GLY A 154 8.51 10.49 5.15
CA GLY A 154 9.63 11.40 4.96
C GLY A 154 9.44 12.74 5.70
N TYR A 155 9.88 13.83 5.08
CA TYR A 155 9.64 15.15 5.66
C TYR A 155 8.13 15.42 5.81
N VAL A 156 7.74 15.96 6.97
CA VAL A 156 6.37 16.37 7.29
C VAL A 156 6.42 17.78 7.86
N ALA A 157 5.63 18.68 7.28
CA ALA A 157 5.43 20.03 7.81
C ALA A 157 4.92 19.98 9.27
N PRO A 158 5.29 20.94 10.14
CA PRO A 158 4.95 20.91 11.56
C PRO A 158 3.44 20.73 11.85
N ASP A 159 2.58 21.47 11.17
CA ASP A 159 1.13 21.44 11.41
C ASP A 159 0.53 20.07 11.07
N ILE A 160 0.98 19.48 9.97
CA ILE A 160 0.55 18.14 9.53
C ILE A 160 1.09 17.08 10.48
N ARG A 161 2.32 17.24 10.97
CA ARG A 161 2.89 16.34 11.97
C ARG A 161 2.04 16.33 13.24
N HIS A 162 1.66 17.51 13.72
CA HIS A 162 0.79 17.64 14.89
C HIS A 162 -0.57 16.98 14.65
N LEU A 163 -1.20 17.21 13.50
CA LEU A 163 -2.45 16.56 13.12
C LEU A 163 -2.33 15.03 13.10
N ILE A 164 -1.30 14.48 12.44
CA ILE A 164 -1.05 13.04 12.39
C ILE A 164 -0.85 12.46 13.79
N GLN A 165 -0.06 13.12 14.64
CA GLN A 165 0.19 12.68 16.01
C GLN A 165 -1.10 12.64 16.84
N THR A 166 -1.95 13.66 16.69
CA THR A 166 -3.25 13.74 17.35
C THR A 166 -4.14 12.55 16.96
N ILE A 167 -4.21 12.23 15.66
CA ILE A 167 -4.99 11.08 15.16
C ILE A 167 -4.42 9.75 15.65
N LEU A 168 -3.09 9.58 15.63
CA LEU A 168 -2.44 8.34 16.10
C LEU A 168 -2.69 8.09 17.60
N ASN A 169 -2.74 9.16 18.40
CA ASN A 169 -3.09 9.13 19.82
C ASN A 169 -4.58 8.88 20.08
N GLY A 170 -5.40 8.76 19.03
CA GLY A 170 -6.79 8.39 19.12
C GLY A 170 -7.76 9.57 19.22
N GLN A 171 -7.31 10.76 18.86
CA GLN A 171 -8.14 11.97 18.87
C GLN A 171 -8.49 12.37 17.43
N ILE A 172 -9.78 12.55 17.15
CA ILE A 172 -10.22 13.16 15.90
C ILE A 172 -10.16 14.67 16.10
N SER A 173 -9.42 15.36 15.23
CA SER A 173 -9.27 16.81 15.25
C SER A 173 -9.98 17.42 14.04
N GLU A 174 -10.41 18.67 14.15
CA GLU A 174 -10.85 19.43 12.97
C GLU A 174 -9.64 19.63 12.06
N ARG A 175 -9.77 19.15 10.81
CA ARG A 175 -8.75 19.33 9.79
C ARG A 175 -9.04 20.57 8.95
N GLY A 176 -7.97 21.20 8.47
CA GLY A 176 -8.06 22.19 7.40
C GLY A 176 -8.70 21.62 6.13
N SER A 177 -9.03 22.50 5.19
CA SER A 177 -9.53 22.12 3.87
C SER A 177 -8.56 21.16 3.15
N ASN A 178 -9.07 20.33 2.23
CA ASN A 178 -8.20 19.44 1.45
C ASN A 178 -7.09 20.21 0.70
N TYR A 179 -7.35 21.47 0.34
CA TYR A 179 -6.33 22.35 -0.26
C TYR A 179 -5.17 22.62 0.70
N GLU A 180 -5.44 22.88 1.98
CA GLU A 180 -4.41 23.12 3.00
C GLU A 180 -3.55 21.89 3.28
N LEU A 181 -4.10 20.69 3.03
CA LEU A 181 -3.41 19.41 3.17
C LEU A 181 -2.79 18.92 1.85
N SER A 182 -2.97 19.64 0.75
CA SER A 182 -2.44 19.25 -0.56
C SER A 182 -0.91 19.41 -0.59
N PHE A 183 -0.25 18.53 -1.35
CA PHE A 183 1.19 18.66 -1.59
C PHE A 183 1.56 20.06 -2.14
N LEU A 184 0.74 20.60 -3.04
CA LEU A 184 0.96 21.91 -3.66
C LEU A 184 1.07 23.02 -2.59
N ARG A 185 0.07 23.14 -1.71
CA ARG A 185 0.07 24.19 -0.69
C ARG A 185 1.23 24.08 0.30
N ILE A 186 1.62 22.85 0.64
CA ILE A 186 2.76 22.59 1.53
C ILE A 186 4.07 22.93 0.83
N SER A 187 4.18 22.66 -0.47
CA SER A 187 5.36 23.03 -1.25
C SER A 187 5.50 24.54 -1.36
N GLU A 188 4.39 25.26 -1.57
CA GLU A 188 4.35 26.74 -1.59
C GLU A 188 4.85 27.31 -0.26
N SER A 189 4.33 26.82 0.88
CA SER A 189 4.70 27.35 2.19
C SER A 189 6.16 27.08 2.57
N LEU A 190 6.78 26.02 2.05
CA LEU A 190 8.20 25.75 2.25
C LEU A 190 9.09 26.69 1.42
N CYS A 191 8.66 27.02 0.20
CA CYS A 191 9.37 27.95 -0.68
C CYS A 191 9.25 29.41 -0.19
N ASP A 192 8.08 29.80 0.34
CA ASP A 192 7.85 31.16 0.86
C ASP A 192 8.70 31.45 2.11
N ASN A 193 9.04 30.43 2.91
CA ASN A 193 9.92 30.57 4.08
C ASN A 193 11.42 30.68 3.74
N THR A 194 11.77 30.80 2.45
CA THR A 194 13.16 30.98 1.98
C THR A 194 13.43 32.35 1.32
N MET A 195 12.51 33.32 1.46
CA MET A 195 12.75 34.75 1.18
C MET A 195 12.74 35.57 2.47
#